data_AF-A0A9C8A8X6-F1
#
_entry.id   AF-A0A9C8A8X6-F1
#
_cell.length_a   1.000
_cell.length_b   1.000
_cell.length_c   1.000
_cell.angle_alpha   90.00
_cell.angle_beta   90.00
_cell.angle_gamma   90.00
#
_symmetry.space_group_name_H-M   'P 1'
#
loop_
_entity.id
_entity.type
_entity.pdbx_description
1 polymer ?
#
loop_
_entity_poly.entity_id
_entity_poly.type
_entity_poly.pdbx_seq_one_letter_code
_entity_poly.pdbx_strand_id
1 'polypeptide(L)'
;IPAGEETAVTGHWVPGPGAEFLDRVKVEFDSLPFIAEDLGKISPEVYQLRDRFNLPGMKILLFAFDSGETNQFLPHHYPENCVVYTGTHDNDTALGWFDRSGEEEKEFALGYLASSGEDIAWDLIKAAWGSRAVFAIAPLQDLLGLDNSARMNFPGTPQGNWRWRFAETDLSEELKNRLREVNFHYKRSK
;
A
#
# COMPACT_ATOMS: atom_id res chain seq x y z
N ILE A 1 -25.47 8.60 5.57
CA ILE A 1 -25.85 8.27 6.97
C ILE A 1 -26.55 9.50 7.53
N PRO A 2 -27.79 9.40 8.01
CA PRO A 2 -28.45 10.54 8.66
C PRO A 2 -27.62 11.07 9.84
N ALA A 3 -27.57 12.39 10.00
CA ALA A 3 -26.89 12.99 11.15
C ALA A 3 -27.61 12.59 12.44
N GLY A 4 -26.84 12.16 13.46
CA GLY A 4 -27.37 11.71 14.75
C GLY A 4 -27.41 10.18 14.93
N GLU A 5 -27.19 9.39 13.87
CA GLU A 5 -27.00 7.95 14.00
C GLU A 5 -25.70 7.63 14.74
N GLU A 6 -25.73 6.69 15.70
CA GLU A 6 -24.55 6.25 16.45
C GLU A 6 -23.63 5.34 15.64
N THR A 7 -24.16 4.72 14.57
CA THR A 7 -23.42 3.78 13.72
C THR A 7 -23.74 3.99 12.24
N ALA A 8 -22.94 3.39 11.35
CA ALA A 8 -23.09 3.54 9.91
C ALA A 8 -24.15 2.60 9.27
N VAL A 9 -24.82 1.75 10.06
CA VAL A 9 -25.67 0.65 9.54
C VAL A 9 -26.91 1.16 8.78
N THR A 10 -27.49 2.28 9.21
CA THR A 10 -28.69 2.90 8.62
C THR A 10 -28.35 3.81 7.42
N GLY A 11 -27.22 3.54 6.76
CA GLY A 11 -26.78 4.27 5.57
C GLY A 11 -27.47 3.80 4.29
N HIS A 12 -27.28 4.57 3.21
CA HIS A 12 -27.56 4.14 1.85
C HIS A 12 -26.52 4.73 0.90
N TRP A 13 -26.29 4.05 -0.21
CA TRP A 13 -25.41 4.54 -1.27
C TRP A 13 -26.08 5.67 -2.05
N VAL A 14 -25.35 6.74 -2.31
CA VAL A 14 -25.78 7.86 -3.15
C VAL A 14 -24.79 7.98 -4.32
N PRO A 15 -25.25 8.05 -5.58
CA PRO A 15 -24.36 8.22 -6.72
C PRO A 15 -23.51 9.50 -6.59
N GLY A 16 -22.20 9.37 -6.78
CA GLY A 16 -21.28 10.52 -6.89
C GLY A 16 -21.32 11.17 -8.28
N PRO A 17 -20.58 12.27 -8.49
CA PRO A 17 -20.54 12.98 -9.77
C PRO A 17 -19.84 12.19 -10.88
N GLY A 18 -19.08 11.15 -10.53
CA GLY A 18 -18.46 10.22 -11.48
C GLY A 18 -17.58 10.92 -12.51
N ALA A 19 -17.78 10.56 -13.78
CA ALA A 19 -16.94 11.03 -14.88
C ALA A 19 -17.04 12.54 -15.12
N GLU A 20 -18.20 13.15 -14.86
CA GLU A 20 -18.39 14.59 -15.10
C GLU A 20 -17.39 15.44 -14.31
N PHE A 21 -17.11 15.06 -13.06
CA PHE A 21 -16.10 15.73 -12.25
C PHE A 21 -14.70 15.62 -12.86
N LEU A 22 -14.26 14.40 -13.18
CA LEU A 22 -12.90 14.17 -13.71
C LEU A 22 -12.71 14.78 -15.11
N ASP A 23 -13.76 14.79 -15.93
CA ASP A 23 -13.76 15.49 -17.23
C ASP A 23 -13.55 17.00 -17.02
N ARG A 24 -14.23 17.62 -16.05
CA ARG A 24 -14.05 19.05 -15.73
C ARG A 24 -12.66 19.36 -15.17
N VAL A 25 -12.12 18.51 -14.29
CA VAL A 25 -10.76 18.68 -13.75
C VAL A 25 -9.74 18.57 -14.89
N LYS A 26 -9.89 17.61 -15.79
CA LYS A 26 -8.97 17.42 -16.93
C LYS A 26 -8.97 18.63 -17.86
N VAL A 27 -10.11 19.28 -18.07
CA VAL A 27 -10.21 20.51 -18.88
C VAL A 27 -9.48 21.68 -18.21
N GLU A 28 -9.52 21.78 -16.88
CA GLU A 28 -8.92 22.90 -16.16
C GLU A 28 -7.41 22.74 -15.97
N PHE A 29 -6.92 21.51 -15.78
CA PHE A 29 -5.53 21.24 -15.37
C PHE A 29 -4.70 20.46 -16.41
N ASP A 30 -5.25 20.21 -17.61
CA ASP A 30 -4.65 19.46 -18.74
C ASP A 30 -4.15 18.03 -18.43
N SER A 31 -4.25 17.60 -17.17
CA SER A 31 -3.77 16.33 -16.65
C SER A 31 -4.55 15.94 -15.39
N LEU A 32 -4.44 14.67 -15.02
CA LEU A 32 -5.04 14.13 -13.79
C LEU A 32 -3.95 13.42 -12.98
N PRO A 33 -3.13 14.15 -12.21
CA PRO A 33 -2.05 13.58 -11.41
C PRO A 33 -2.59 12.90 -10.14
N PHE A 34 -3.59 12.03 -10.29
CA PHE A 34 -4.26 11.35 -9.19
C PHE A 34 -3.85 9.89 -9.12
N ILE A 35 -3.71 9.40 -7.89
CA ILE A 35 -3.69 7.97 -7.58
C ILE A 35 -5.03 7.67 -6.93
N ALA A 36 -5.73 6.65 -7.43
CA ALA A 36 -6.99 6.22 -6.85
C ALA A 36 -6.70 5.29 -5.68
N GLU A 37 -7.08 5.70 -4.47
CA GLU A 37 -7.24 4.78 -3.36
C GLU A 37 -8.51 3.97 -3.61
N ASP A 38 -8.32 2.70 -3.97
CA ASP A 38 -9.35 1.78 -4.44
C ASP A 38 -9.32 0.45 -3.66
N LEU A 39 -8.99 0.52 -2.37
CA LEU A 39 -8.90 -0.63 -1.48
C LEU A 39 -10.27 -1.03 -0.92
N GLY A 40 -10.33 -2.24 -0.39
CA GLY A 40 -11.54 -2.79 0.20
C GLY A 40 -12.55 -3.31 -0.83
N LYS A 41 -13.79 -3.53 -0.37
CA LYS A 41 -14.85 -4.07 -1.21
C LYS A 41 -15.49 -2.96 -2.04
N ILE A 42 -14.93 -2.73 -3.23
CA ILE A 42 -15.44 -1.73 -4.18
C ILE A 42 -16.22 -2.38 -5.34
N SER A 43 -17.10 -1.60 -5.94
CA SER A 43 -17.98 -2.07 -7.01
C SER A 43 -17.30 -1.97 -8.39
N PRO A 44 -17.72 -2.76 -9.40
CA PRO A 44 -17.15 -2.70 -10.75
C PRO A 44 -17.16 -1.30 -11.39
N GLU A 45 -18.14 -0.47 -11.04
CA GLU A 45 -18.27 0.91 -11.52
C GLU A 45 -17.11 1.80 -11.07
N VAL A 46 -16.52 1.52 -9.89
CA VAL A 46 -15.33 2.23 -9.39
C VAL A 46 -14.13 1.93 -10.28
N TYR A 47 -13.91 0.65 -10.61
CA TYR A 47 -12.83 0.25 -11.52
C TYR A 47 -13.03 0.82 -12.92
N GLN A 48 -14.26 0.79 -13.45
CA GLN A 48 -14.57 1.38 -14.75
C GLN A 48 -14.28 2.89 -14.79
N LEU A 49 -14.61 3.61 -13.71
CA LEU A 49 -14.32 5.04 -13.61
C LEU A 49 -12.81 5.30 -13.56
N ARG A 50 -12.08 4.59 -12.68
CA ARG A 50 -10.62 4.66 -12.57
C ARG A 50 -9.94 4.42 -13.92
N ASP A 51 -10.34 3.35 -14.60
CA ASP A 51 -9.72 2.90 -15.85
C ASP A 51 -10.06 3.83 -17.01
N ARG A 52 -11.29 4.38 -17.06
CA ARG A 52 -11.69 5.40 -18.06
C ARG A 52 -10.76 6.61 -18.06
N PHE A 53 -10.29 7.02 -16.88
CA PHE A 53 -9.38 8.16 -16.72
C PHE A 53 -7.91 7.75 -16.61
N ASN A 54 -7.61 6.46 -16.82
CA ASN A 54 -6.26 5.89 -16.72
C ASN A 54 -5.55 6.22 -15.39
N LEU A 55 -6.30 6.24 -14.29
CA LEU A 55 -5.75 6.52 -12.97
C LEU A 55 -5.11 5.25 -12.38
N PRO A 56 -3.88 5.30 -11.85
CA PRO A 56 -3.31 4.15 -11.16
C PRO A 56 -4.08 3.85 -9.87
N GLY A 57 -4.44 2.59 -9.68
CA GLY A 57 -4.99 2.07 -8.41
C GLY A 57 -3.88 1.70 -7.41
N MET A 58 -4.26 1.31 -6.21
CA MET A 58 -3.34 0.93 -5.13
C MET A 58 -3.24 -0.60 -4.97
N LYS A 59 -2.04 -1.06 -4.61
CA LYS A 59 -1.78 -2.45 -4.21
C LYS A 59 -1.01 -2.45 -2.90
N ILE A 60 -1.55 -3.12 -1.88
CA ILE A 60 -0.92 -3.21 -0.56
C ILE A 60 -0.38 -4.62 -0.38
N LEU A 61 0.94 -4.76 -0.34
CA LEU A 61 1.60 -6.06 -0.32
C LEU A 61 1.35 -6.83 0.98
N LEU A 62 1.18 -6.14 2.11
CA LEU A 62 0.78 -6.77 3.38
C LEU A 62 -0.59 -7.48 3.32
N PHE A 63 -1.41 -7.22 2.29
CA PHE A 63 -2.69 -7.92 2.10
C PHE A 63 -2.58 -9.14 1.18
N ALA A 64 -1.38 -9.49 0.69
CA ALA A 64 -1.22 -10.47 -0.39
C ALA A 64 -1.24 -11.93 0.05
N PHE A 65 -1.03 -12.21 1.34
CA PHE A 65 -0.62 -13.53 1.80
C PHE A 65 -1.69 -14.27 2.63
N ASP A 66 -2.87 -13.68 2.80
CA ASP A 66 -3.93 -14.18 3.70
C ASP A 66 -4.99 -15.07 3.03
N SER A 67 -4.97 -15.18 1.70
CA SER A 67 -6.07 -15.79 0.91
C SER A 67 -5.58 -16.61 -0.29
N GLY A 68 -4.33 -17.07 -0.23
CA GLY A 68 -3.73 -17.98 -1.20
C GLY A 68 -3.43 -17.34 -2.56
N GLU A 69 -3.20 -18.18 -3.55
CA GLU A 69 -2.65 -17.81 -4.86
C GLU A 69 -3.56 -16.92 -5.71
N THR A 70 -4.85 -16.84 -5.40
CA THR A 70 -5.82 -16.03 -6.18
C THR A 70 -5.87 -14.56 -5.74
N ASN A 71 -5.11 -14.19 -4.72
CA ASN A 71 -5.13 -12.86 -4.13
C ASN A 71 -4.58 -11.80 -5.11
N GLN A 72 -5.39 -10.77 -5.41
CA GLN A 72 -5.05 -9.70 -6.34
C GLN A 72 -3.98 -8.72 -5.83
N PHE A 73 -3.57 -8.86 -4.56
CA PHE A 73 -2.45 -8.16 -3.96
C PHE A 73 -1.12 -8.91 -4.13
N LEU A 74 -1.08 -10.08 -4.78
CA LEU A 74 0.19 -10.71 -5.16
C LEU A 74 0.83 -10.01 -6.37
N PRO A 75 2.15 -9.73 -6.34
CA PRO A 75 2.85 -8.98 -7.40
C PRO A 75 2.66 -9.48 -8.83
N HIS A 76 2.52 -10.79 -9.05
CA HIS A 76 2.31 -11.36 -10.39
C HIS A 76 0.91 -11.07 -10.97
N HIS A 77 -0.03 -10.58 -10.16
CA HIS A 77 -1.36 -10.16 -10.58
C HIS A 77 -1.48 -8.66 -10.88
N TYR A 78 -0.42 -7.88 -10.69
CA TYR A 78 -0.51 -6.43 -10.83
C TYR A 78 -0.64 -6.01 -12.30
N PRO A 79 -1.56 -5.09 -12.63
CA PRO A 79 -1.44 -4.33 -13.86
C PRO A 79 -0.23 -3.39 -13.78
N GLU A 80 0.24 -2.88 -14.92
CA GLU A 80 1.33 -1.89 -14.89
C GLU A 80 0.87 -0.56 -14.24
N ASN A 81 -0.35 -0.11 -14.59
CA ASN A 81 -0.91 1.15 -14.08
C ASN A 81 -1.46 0.99 -12.66
N CYS A 82 -0.58 0.72 -11.71
CA CYS A 82 -0.87 0.75 -10.27
C CYS A 82 0.33 1.28 -9.47
N VAL A 83 0.06 1.62 -8.22
CA VAL A 83 1.06 1.96 -7.21
C VAL A 83 1.08 0.86 -6.16
N VAL A 84 2.21 0.19 -6.03
CA VAL A 84 2.42 -0.78 -4.96
C VAL A 84 2.99 -0.09 -3.72
N TYR A 85 2.46 -0.48 -2.58
CA TYR A 85 2.97 -0.16 -1.26
C TYR A 85 3.33 -1.46 -0.56
N THR A 86 4.38 -1.48 0.26
CA THR A 86 4.52 -2.55 1.26
C THR A 86 3.30 -2.51 2.18
N GLY A 87 3.16 -1.42 2.93
CA GLY A 87 1.98 -1.01 3.69
C GLY A 87 1.72 0.49 3.57
N THR A 88 0.56 0.95 4.03
CA THR A 88 0.23 2.37 4.22
C THR A 88 0.48 2.79 5.68
N HIS A 89 0.18 4.05 5.99
CA HIS A 89 0.22 4.56 7.37
C HIS A 89 -0.84 3.92 8.30
N ASP A 90 -1.88 3.31 7.75
CA ASP A 90 -2.94 2.62 8.49
C ASP A 90 -2.59 1.16 8.81
N ASN A 91 -1.58 0.62 8.13
CA ASN A 91 -1.09 -0.73 8.37
C ASN A 91 -0.08 -0.76 9.52
N ASP A 92 0.16 -1.95 10.04
CA ASP A 92 1.36 -2.24 10.81
C ASP A 92 2.61 -1.97 9.98
N THR A 93 3.76 -1.87 10.65
CA THR A 93 5.03 -2.03 9.95
C THR A 93 5.13 -3.44 9.38
N ALA A 94 5.95 -3.64 8.36
CA ALA A 94 6.18 -4.95 7.75
C ALA A 94 6.65 -5.99 8.77
N LEU A 95 7.56 -5.61 9.68
CA LEU A 95 7.99 -6.48 10.78
C LEU A 95 6.83 -6.75 11.76
N GLY A 96 6.09 -5.73 12.17
CA GLY A 96 4.95 -5.90 13.06
C GLY A 96 3.83 -6.77 12.47
N TRP A 97 3.62 -6.69 11.15
CA TRP A 97 2.77 -7.62 10.41
C TRP A 97 3.30 -9.04 10.47
N PHE A 98 4.55 -9.23 10.09
CA PHE A 98 5.13 -10.57 10.08
C PHE A 98 5.11 -11.21 11.46
N ASP A 99 5.35 -10.45 12.53
CA ASP A 99 5.30 -10.95 13.91
C ASP A 99 3.89 -11.43 14.30
N ARG A 100 2.85 -10.66 13.97
CA ARG A 100 1.45 -10.96 14.36
C ARG A 100 0.76 -11.99 13.46
N SER A 101 1.24 -12.20 12.24
CA SER A 101 0.60 -13.09 11.26
C SER A 101 0.54 -14.54 11.76
N GLY A 102 -0.48 -15.28 11.30
CA GLY A 102 -0.59 -16.71 11.58
C GLY A 102 0.46 -17.54 10.84
N GLU A 103 0.71 -18.78 11.28
CA GLU A 103 1.72 -19.66 10.68
C GLU A 103 1.50 -19.87 9.18
N GLU A 104 0.26 -20.10 8.74
CA GLU A 104 -0.08 -20.32 7.32
C GLU A 104 0.24 -19.09 6.45
N GLU A 105 -0.10 -17.87 6.91
CA GLU A 105 0.20 -16.62 6.20
C GLU A 105 1.71 -16.39 6.11
N LYS A 106 2.46 -16.65 7.21
CA LYS A 106 3.92 -16.54 7.21
C LYS A 106 4.55 -17.55 6.26
N GLU A 107 4.14 -18.81 6.32
CA GLU A 107 4.68 -19.86 5.44
C GLU A 107 4.45 -19.51 3.97
N PHE A 108 3.24 -19.07 3.62
CA PHE A 108 2.94 -18.63 2.27
C PHE A 108 3.78 -17.41 1.84
N ALA A 109 3.93 -16.40 2.71
CA ALA A 109 4.75 -15.24 2.43
C ALA A 109 6.23 -15.61 2.22
N LEU A 110 6.81 -16.44 3.09
CA LEU A 110 8.20 -16.88 2.98
C LEU A 110 8.45 -17.70 1.71
N GLY A 111 7.52 -18.59 1.37
CA GLY A 111 7.57 -19.37 0.14
C GLY A 111 7.49 -18.48 -1.11
N TYR A 112 6.56 -17.52 -1.12
CA TYR A 112 6.37 -16.58 -2.23
C TYR A 112 7.58 -15.66 -2.43
N LEU A 113 8.13 -15.14 -1.33
CA LEU A 113 9.27 -14.22 -1.33
C LEU A 113 10.62 -14.92 -1.48
N ALA A 114 10.65 -16.26 -1.42
CA ALA A 114 11.87 -17.06 -1.31
C ALA A 114 12.80 -16.55 -0.19
N SER A 115 12.22 -16.32 0.99
CA SER A 115 12.87 -15.65 2.13
C SER A 115 13.00 -16.57 3.34
N SER A 116 14.02 -16.33 4.17
CA SER A 116 14.16 -16.89 5.52
C SER A 116 13.35 -16.14 6.59
N GLY A 117 12.85 -14.95 6.27
CA GLY A 117 12.12 -14.06 7.18
C GLY A 117 13.02 -13.17 8.05
N GLU A 118 14.34 -13.34 8.01
CA GLU A 118 15.28 -12.54 8.84
C GLU A 118 15.21 -11.04 8.56
N ASP A 119 14.90 -10.66 7.31
CA ASP A 119 14.75 -9.26 6.89
C ASP A 119 13.48 -9.07 6.06
N ILE A 120 12.36 -9.50 6.65
CA ILE A 120 11.06 -9.54 5.98
C ILE A 120 10.64 -8.17 5.41
N ALA A 121 10.96 -7.07 6.10
CA ALA A 121 10.64 -5.74 5.62
C ALA A 121 11.31 -5.47 4.26
N TRP A 122 12.59 -5.81 4.13
CA TRP A 122 13.30 -5.63 2.88
C TRP A 122 12.98 -6.67 1.81
N ASP A 123 12.54 -7.86 2.19
CA ASP A 123 12.05 -8.85 1.22
C ASP A 123 10.73 -8.39 0.60
N LEU A 124 9.84 -7.77 1.38
CA LEU A 124 8.65 -7.10 0.87
C LEU A 124 9.00 -5.88 0.01
N ILE A 125 9.99 -5.06 0.40
CA ILE A 125 10.48 -3.94 -0.43
C ILE A 125 10.99 -4.46 -1.78
N LYS A 126 11.81 -5.52 -1.80
CA LYS A 126 12.30 -6.13 -3.05
C LYS A 126 11.15 -6.65 -3.92
N ALA A 127 10.14 -7.28 -3.33
CA ALA A 127 8.98 -7.76 -4.07
C ALA A 127 8.13 -6.61 -4.64
N ALA A 128 7.93 -5.53 -3.89
CA ALA A 128 7.27 -4.32 -4.37
C ALA A 128 8.06 -3.68 -5.52
N TRP A 129 9.38 -3.50 -5.36
CA TRP A 129 10.25 -2.93 -6.40
C TRP A 129 10.35 -3.81 -7.64
N GLY A 130 10.35 -5.13 -7.47
CA GLY A 130 10.37 -6.10 -8.58
C GLY A 130 9.04 -6.28 -9.30
N SER A 131 7.96 -5.66 -8.81
CA SER A 131 6.65 -5.72 -9.46
C SER A 131 6.58 -4.86 -10.73
N ARG A 132 5.50 -5.04 -11.50
CA ARG A 132 5.20 -4.26 -12.71
C ARG A 132 4.58 -2.87 -12.43
N ALA A 133 4.32 -2.53 -11.18
CA ALA A 133 3.70 -1.26 -10.80
C ALA A 133 4.54 -0.05 -11.26
N VAL A 134 3.88 1.00 -11.76
CA VAL A 134 4.56 2.25 -12.16
C VAL A 134 5.28 2.92 -10.99
N PHE A 135 4.73 2.82 -9.78
CA PHE A 135 5.35 3.31 -8.55
C PHE A 135 5.43 2.20 -7.50
N ALA A 136 6.54 2.16 -6.77
CA ALA A 136 6.72 1.31 -5.60
C ALA A 136 7.10 2.20 -4.42
N ILE A 137 6.37 2.06 -3.31
CA ILE A 137 6.47 2.92 -2.14
C ILE A 137 6.59 2.06 -0.89
N ALA A 138 7.46 2.44 0.03
CA ALA A 138 7.58 1.82 1.35
C ALA A 138 7.58 2.92 2.41
N PRO A 139 6.85 2.75 3.53
CA PRO A 139 7.00 3.59 4.71
C PRO A 139 8.46 3.59 5.20
N LEU A 140 8.92 4.72 5.76
CA LEU A 140 10.27 4.81 6.32
C LEU A 140 10.49 3.79 7.45
N GLN A 141 9.43 3.43 8.18
CA GLN A 141 9.47 2.37 9.20
C GLN A 141 9.92 1.02 8.63
N ASP A 142 9.45 0.65 7.44
CA ASP A 142 9.83 -0.60 6.78
C ASP A 142 11.28 -0.52 6.28
N LEU A 143 11.68 0.63 5.73
CA LEU A 143 13.07 0.88 5.31
C LEU A 143 14.06 0.73 6.48
N LEU A 144 13.63 1.13 7.67
CA LEU A 144 14.39 1.05 8.92
C LEU A 144 14.22 -0.30 9.65
N GLY A 145 13.37 -1.21 9.16
CA GLY A 145 13.12 -2.51 9.77
C GLY A 145 12.49 -2.44 11.17
N LEU A 146 11.64 -1.44 11.44
CA LEU A 146 11.07 -1.19 12.77
C LEU A 146 9.82 -2.04 13.05
N ASP A 147 9.63 -2.40 14.32
CA ASP A 147 8.43 -3.09 14.81
C ASP A 147 7.23 -2.14 14.96
N ASN A 148 6.13 -2.65 15.54
CA ASN A 148 4.90 -1.88 15.72
C ASN A 148 4.98 -0.73 16.74
N SER A 149 6.08 -0.57 17.48
CA SER A 149 6.31 0.67 18.23
C SER A 149 6.41 1.89 17.29
N ALA A 150 6.70 1.66 16.01
CA ALA A 150 6.79 2.68 14.97
C ALA A 150 5.52 2.82 14.11
N ARG A 151 4.46 2.06 14.37
CA ARG A 151 3.21 2.14 13.60
C ARG A 151 2.63 3.56 13.64
N MET A 152 2.24 4.09 12.48
CA MET A 152 1.78 5.49 12.37
C MET A 152 0.34 5.66 12.87
N ASN A 153 -0.58 4.82 12.43
CA ASN A 153 -1.99 4.91 12.80
C ASN A 153 -2.61 3.52 13.05
N PHE A 154 -3.47 3.44 14.07
CA PHE A 154 -4.35 2.31 14.36
C PHE A 154 -5.79 2.73 14.06
N PRO A 155 -6.35 2.39 12.88
CA PRO A 155 -7.71 2.73 12.52
C PRO A 155 -8.73 2.31 13.59
N GLY A 156 -9.70 3.17 13.87
CA GLY A 156 -10.69 2.96 14.94
C GLY A 156 -10.21 3.29 16.36
N THR A 157 -8.91 3.54 16.57
CA THR A 157 -8.38 3.98 17.87
C THR A 157 -8.29 5.52 17.90
N PRO A 158 -8.92 6.22 18.86
CA PRO A 158 -8.99 7.69 18.84
C PRO A 158 -7.74 8.41 19.35
N GLN A 159 -6.83 7.72 20.05
CA GLN A 159 -5.67 8.33 20.73
C GLN A 159 -4.40 7.53 20.46
N GLY A 160 -3.24 8.20 20.52
CA GLY A 160 -1.92 7.56 20.39
C GLY A 160 -1.35 7.50 18.98
N ASN A 161 -2.14 7.80 17.95
CA ASN A 161 -1.72 7.81 16.54
C ASN A 161 -0.96 9.08 16.14
N TRP A 162 -0.30 9.03 14.98
CA TRP A 162 0.37 10.18 14.32
C TRP A 162 1.53 10.78 15.10
N ARG A 163 2.19 9.95 15.92
CA ARG A 163 3.25 10.37 16.85
C ARG A 163 4.63 9.88 16.49
N TRP A 164 4.73 8.87 15.61
CA TRP A 164 6.02 8.33 15.23
C TRP A 164 6.89 9.39 14.54
N ARG A 165 8.18 9.40 14.88
CA ARG A 165 9.19 10.30 14.35
C ARG A 165 10.48 9.53 14.16
N PHE A 166 11.27 9.92 13.17
CA PHE A 166 12.64 9.47 12.99
C PHE A 166 13.62 10.56 13.41
N ALA A 167 14.84 10.16 13.78
CA ALA A 167 15.98 11.04 13.95
C ALA A 167 16.78 11.12 12.64
N GLU A 168 17.46 12.24 12.41
CA GLU A 168 18.31 12.39 11.22
C GLU A 168 19.39 11.29 11.11
N THR A 169 19.86 10.78 12.26
CA THR A 169 20.81 9.66 12.35
C THR A 169 20.26 8.34 11.83
N ASP A 170 18.93 8.17 11.75
CA ASP A 170 18.31 6.97 11.18
C ASP A 170 18.52 6.91 9.65
N LEU A 171 18.75 8.06 9.00
CA LEU A 171 19.02 8.16 7.56
C LEU A 171 20.50 7.91 7.25
N SER A 172 20.98 6.73 7.66
CA SER A 172 22.38 6.32 7.57
C SER A 172 22.87 6.16 6.11
N GLU A 173 24.20 6.19 5.93
CA GLU A 173 24.80 5.86 4.63
C GLU A 173 24.53 4.42 4.20
N GLU A 174 24.37 3.50 5.15
CA GLU A 174 23.96 2.12 4.90
C GLU A 174 22.57 2.07 4.27
N LEU A 175 21.58 2.76 4.85
CA LEU A 175 20.23 2.83 4.29
C LEU A 175 20.24 3.43 2.89
N LYS A 176 20.99 4.52 2.68
CA LYS A 176 21.13 5.15 1.36
C LYS A 176 21.71 4.18 0.32
N ASN A 177 22.73 3.42 0.70
CA ASN A 177 23.35 2.43 -0.19
C ASN A 177 22.38 1.28 -0.52
N ARG A 178 21.64 0.80 0.48
CA ARG A 178 20.64 -0.26 0.30
C ARG A 178 19.49 0.18 -0.62
N LEU A 179 19.01 1.42 -0.46
CA LEU A 179 18.05 2.05 -1.36
C LEU A 179 18.60 2.21 -2.78
N ARG A 180 19.87 2.63 -2.93
CA ARG A 180 20.51 2.75 -4.24
C ARG A 180 20.59 1.39 -4.93
N GLU A 181 20.97 0.36 -4.20
CA GLU A 181 21.11 -1.00 -4.70
C GLU A 181 19.77 -1.58 -5.18
N VAL A 182 18.71 -1.49 -4.37
CA VAL A 182 17.39 -2.01 -4.78
C VAL A 182 16.85 -1.27 -6.01
N ASN A 183 17.03 0.05 -6.08
CA ASN A 183 16.65 0.83 -7.26
C ASN A 183 17.50 0.50 -8.50
N PHE A 184 18.78 0.14 -8.32
CA PHE A 184 19.63 -0.29 -9.42
C PHE A 184 19.19 -1.65 -9.99
N HIS A 185 18.98 -2.65 -9.12
CA HIS A 185 18.60 -4.01 -9.51
C HIS A 185 17.26 -4.06 -10.24
N TYR A 186 16.28 -3.30 -9.74
CA TYR A 186 14.93 -3.27 -10.32
C TYR A 186 14.68 -2.13 -11.31
N LYS A 187 15.74 -1.42 -11.74
CA LYS A 187 15.67 -0.33 -12.74
C LYS A 187 14.71 0.81 -12.38
N ARG A 188 14.65 1.17 -11.10
CA ARG A 188 13.85 2.30 -10.54
C ARG A 188 14.71 3.50 -10.14
N SER A 189 15.85 3.69 -10.79
CA SER A 189 16.86 4.72 -10.49
C SER A 189 16.78 5.97 -11.39
N LYS A 190 15.74 6.09 -12.22
CA LYS A 190 15.55 7.18 -13.18
C LYS A 190 14.20 7.86 -12.98
#